data_AF-A0A914LRF7-F1
#
_entry.id   AF-A0A914LRF7-F1
#
_cell.length_a   1.000
_cell.length_b   1.000
_cell.length_c   1.000
_cell.angle_alpha   90.00
_cell.angle_beta   90.00
_cell.angle_gamma   90.00
#
_symmetry.space_group_name_H-M   'P 1'
#
loop_
_entity.id
_entity.type
_entity.pdbx_description
1 polymer ?
#
loop_
_entity_poly.entity_id
_entity_poly.type
_entity_poly.pdbx_seq_one_letter_code
_entity_poly.pdbx_strand_id
1 'polypeptide(L)'
;MNQINENIKKNKFSIILGDQIYEICTELRIKGKELEKTNKDDLDKFFSSIRLASCREDGELGLPCRIKILELLEIRLMGWRNNLSVKKFFKNKINY
;
A
#
# COMPACT_ATOMS: atom_id res chain seq x y z
N MET A 1 -1.93 -12.10 5.51
CA MET A 1 -1.39 -11.93 4.14
C MET A 1 -2.13 -12.76 3.09
N ASN A 2 -2.34 -14.06 3.28
CA ASN A 2 -3.00 -14.91 2.27
C ASN A 2 -4.45 -14.50 1.91
N GLN A 3 -5.27 -14.11 2.90
CA GLN A 3 -6.65 -13.66 2.66
C GLN A 3 -6.74 -12.39 1.80
N ILE A 4 -5.81 -11.46 2.00
CA ILE A 4 -5.75 -10.18 1.26
C ILE A 4 -5.32 -10.41 -0.17
N ASN A 5 -4.31 -11.27 -0.40
CA ASN A 5 -3.89 -11.66 -1.75
C ASN A 5 -5.01 -12.35 -2.54
N GLU A 6 -5.83 -13.16 -1.86
CA GLU A 6 -7.02 -13.79 -2.46
C GLU A 6 -8.11 -12.76 -2.78
N ASN A 7 -8.38 -11.81 -1.90
CA ASN A 7 -9.39 -10.77 -2.12
C ASN A 7 -8.97 -9.78 -3.24
N ILE A 8 -7.68 -9.45 -3.32
CA ILE A 8 -7.11 -8.65 -4.43
C ILE A 8 -7.22 -9.40 -5.75
N LYS A 9 -6.95 -10.72 -5.77
CA LYS A 9 -7.09 -11.55 -6.98
C LYS A 9 -8.54 -11.74 -7.42
N LYS A 10 -9.48 -11.75 -6.46
CA LYS A 10 -10.92 -12.03 -6.70
C LYS A 10 -11.76 -10.79 -7.01
N ASN A 11 -11.16 -9.61 -7.17
CA ASN A 11 -11.87 -8.38 -7.57
C ASN A 11 -13.09 -8.04 -6.67
N LYS A 12 -13.01 -8.36 -5.37
CA LYS A 12 -14.06 -8.00 -4.40
C LYS A 12 -13.60 -6.80 -3.58
N PHE A 13 -13.82 -5.60 -4.12
CA PHE A 13 -13.57 -4.36 -3.38
C PHE A 13 -14.78 -4.02 -2.51
N SER A 14 -14.60 -4.21 -1.20
CA SER A 14 -15.50 -3.72 -0.17
C SER A 14 -14.76 -2.63 0.63
N ILE A 15 -15.48 -1.78 1.36
CA ILE A 15 -14.92 -0.79 2.30
C ILE A 15 -13.84 -1.44 3.20
N ILE A 16 -14.05 -2.72 3.54
CA ILE A 16 -13.15 -3.58 4.31
C ILE A 16 -11.75 -3.69 3.68
N LEU A 17 -11.65 -3.74 2.34
CA LEU A 17 -10.36 -3.85 1.65
C LEU A 17 -9.54 -2.55 1.76
N GLY A 18 -10.21 -1.39 1.74
CA GLY A 18 -9.57 -0.09 1.95
C GLY A 18 -9.01 0.06 3.36
N ASP A 19 -9.80 -0.32 4.37
CA ASP A 19 -9.39 -0.30 5.77
C ASP A 19 -8.22 -1.27 6.02
N GLN A 20 -8.28 -2.48 5.45
CA GLN A 20 -7.17 -3.44 5.52
C GLN A 20 -5.88 -2.90 4.89
N ILE A 21 -5.97 -2.24 3.74
CA ILE A 21 -4.79 -1.59 3.12
C ILE A 21 -4.25 -0.50 4.05
N TYR A 22 -5.12 0.28 4.70
CA TYR A 22 -4.71 1.34 5.61
C TYR A 22 -3.99 0.81 6.86
N GLU A 23 -4.51 -0.25 7.46
CA GLU A 23 -3.88 -0.94 8.59
C GLU A 23 -2.50 -1.48 8.20
N ILE A 24 -2.41 -2.20 7.07
CA ILE A 24 -1.15 -2.76 6.58
C ILE A 24 -0.14 -1.65 6.28
N CYS A 25 -0.56 -0.55 5.67
CA CYS A 25 0.32 0.60 5.42
C CYS A 25 0.85 1.19 6.73
N THR A 26 0.05 1.19 7.79
CA THR A 26 0.44 1.70 9.11
C THR A 26 1.44 0.74 9.77
N GLU A 27 1.18 -0.56 9.74
CA GLU A 27 2.10 -1.57 10.27
C GLU A 27 3.43 -1.61 9.52
N LEU A 28 3.40 -1.54 8.18
CA LEU A 28 4.60 -1.56 7.35
C LEU A 28 5.47 -0.31 7.56
N ARG A 29 4.90 0.85 7.93
CA ARG A 29 5.72 2.00 8.32
C ARG A 29 6.56 1.76 9.57
N ILE A 30 6.08 0.94 10.49
CA ILE A 30 6.74 0.67 11.76
C ILE A 30 7.71 -0.52 11.59
N LYS A 31 7.24 -1.60 10.95
CA LYS A 31 7.93 -2.89 10.90
C LYS A 31 8.53 -3.22 9.54
N GLY A 32 8.30 -2.42 8.50
CA GLY A 32 8.67 -2.74 7.12
C GLY A 32 10.16 -2.95 6.91
N LYS A 33 11.01 -2.20 7.62
CA LYS A 33 12.47 -2.37 7.58
C LYS A 33 12.92 -3.73 8.12
N GLU A 34 12.26 -4.23 9.17
CA GLU A 34 12.55 -5.54 9.77
C GLU A 34 11.98 -6.65 8.87
N LEU A 35 10.73 -6.49 8.42
CA LEU A 35 10.07 -7.43 7.50
C LEU A 35 10.82 -7.59 6.17
N GLU A 36 11.44 -6.54 5.64
CA GLU A 36 12.23 -6.65 4.41
C GLU A 36 13.51 -7.46 4.60
N LYS A 37 14.05 -7.57 5.82
CA LYS A 37 15.20 -8.43 6.10
C LYS A 37 14.80 -9.90 6.20
N THR A 38 13.63 -10.19 6.78
CA THR A 38 13.21 -11.56 7.09
C THR A 38 12.30 -12.18 6.04
N ASN A 39 11.53 -11.37 5.31
CA ASN A 39 10.44 -11.81 4.42
C ASN A 39 10.40 -10.99 3.11
N LYS A 40 11.57 -10.69 2.53
CA LYS A 40 11.70 -9.87 1.33
C LYS A 40 10.81 -10.33 0.17
N ASP A 41 10.80 -11.63 -0.13
CA ASP A 41 10.06 -12.18 -1.27
C ASP A 41 8.54 -12.05 -1.12
N ASP A 42 8.02 -12.25 0.10
CA ASP A 42 6.60 -12.08 0.38
C ASP A 42 6.21 -10.60 0.30
N LEU A 43 7.10 -9.71 0.74
CA LEU A 43 6.93 -8.28 0.63
C LEU A 43 6.94 -7.85 -0.84
N ASP A 44 7.84 -8.39 -1.68
CA ASP A 44 7.87 -8.14 -3.12
C ASP A 44 6.59 -8.58 -3.84
N LYS A 45 6.06 -9.77 -3.49
CA LYS A 45 4.78 -10.25 -4.01
C LYS A 45 3.62 -9.35 -3.59
N PHE A 46 3.60 -8.91 -2.33
CA PHE A 46 2.59 -7.99 -1.81
C PHE A 46 2.62 -6.65 -2.55
N PHE A 47 3.79 -6.02 -2.65
CA PHE A 47 3.96 -4.72 -3.31
C PHE A 47 3.65 -4.78 -4.82
N SER A 48 3.97 -5.89 -5.48
CA SER A 48 3.58 -6.13 -6.87
C SER A 48 2.05 -6.22 -7.02
N SER A 49 1.38 -6.92 -6.10
CA SER A 49 -0.07 -7.11 -6.12
C SER A 49 -0.84 -5.80 -5.87
N ILE A 50 -0.43 -5.01 -4.87
CA ILE A 50 -1.09 -3.72 -4.59
C ILE A 50 -0.83 -2.68 -5.69
N ARG A 51 0.34 -2.71 -6.34
CA ARG A 51 0.64 -1.82 -7.47
C ARG A 51 -0.28 -2.15 -8.64
N LEU A 52 -0.39 -3.43 -9.00
CA LEU A 52 -1.32 -3.89 -10.05
C LEU A 52 -2.76 -3.49 -9.73
N ALA A 53 -3.21 -3.65 -8.48
CA ALA A 53 -4.53 -3.22 -8.05
C ALA A 53 -4.74 -1.71 -8.19
N SER A 54 -3.72 -0.89 -7.88
CA SER A 54 -3.81 0.57 -7.97
C SER A 54 -3.86 1.12 -9.40
N CYS A 55 -3.40 0.35 -10.39
CA CYS A 55 -3.36 0.74 -11.80
C CYS A 55 -4.60 0.32 -12.61
N ARG A 56 -5.56 -0.41 -12.01
CA ARG A 56 -6.79 -0.83 -12.72
C ARG A 56 -7.72 0.37 -12.91
N GLU A 57 -8.13 0.59 -14.17
CA GLU A 57 -8.99 1.71 -14.57
C GLU A 57 -10.45 1.55 -14.12
N ASP A 58 -10.89 0.31 -13.85
CA ASP A 58 -12.29 -0.04 -13.49
C ASP A 58 -12.78 0.48 -12.12
N GLY A 59 -12.14 1.52 -11.56
CA GLY A 59 -12.73 2.37 -10.51
C GLY A 59 -12.82 1.76 -9.10
N GLU A 60 -12.45 0.50 -8.89
CA GLU A 60 -12.73 -0.19 -7.62
C GLU A 60 -11.85 0.31 -6.44
N LEU A 61 -10.69 0.88 -6.74
CA LEU A 61 -9.76 1.43 -5.74
C LEU A 61 -9.89 2.96 -5.76
N GLY A 62 -10.58 3.55 -4.78
CA GLY A 62 -10.78 5.00 -4.73
C GLY A 62 -9.45 5.78 -4.73
N LEU A 63 -9.47 7.02 -5.23
CA LEU A 63 -8.30 7.90 -5.31
C LEU A 63 -7.49 7.97 -3.99
N PRO A 64 -8.11 8.11 -2.80
CA PRO A 64 -7.36 8.12 -1.54
C PRO A 64 -6.56 6.85 -1.27
N CYS A 65 -7.12 5.68 -1.61
CA CYS A 65 -6.42 4.39 -1.45
C CYS A 65 -5.26 4.27 -2.45
N ARG A 66 -5.43 4.72 -3.70
CA ARG A 66 -4.34 4.73 -4.70
C ARG A 66 -3.18 5.61 -4.25
N ILE A 67 -3.48 6.82 -3.76
CA ILE A 67 -2.48 7.76 -3.22
C ILE A 67 -1.74 7.13 -2.03
N LYS A 68 -2.45 6.42 -1.15
CA LYS A 68 -1.84 5.75 0.01
C LYS A 68 -0.87 4.63 -0.39
N ILE A 69 -1.24 3.84 -1.39
CA ILE A 69 -0.37 2.78 -1.95
C ILE A 69 0.89 3.39 -2.56
N LEU A 70 0.76 4.48 -3.32
CA LEU A 70 1.90 5.20 -3.90
C LEU A 70 2.83 5.77 -2.81
N GLU A 71 2.27 6.36 -1.76
CA GLU A 71 3.04 6.85 -0.61
C GLU A 71 3.85 5.72 0.05
N LEU A 72 3.26 4.54 0.23
CA LEU A 72 3.94 3.39 0.81
C LEU A 72 5.05 2.84 -0.11
N LEU A 73 4.81 2.78 -1.42
CA LEU A 73 5.83 2.40 -2.41
C LEU A 73 7.05 3.32 -2.35
N GLU A 74 6.84 4.64 -2.30
CA GLU A 74 7.90 5.64 -2.16
C GLU A 74 8.70 5.45 -0.87
N ILE A 75 8.03 5.21 0.27
CA ILE A 75 8.70 4.95 1.55
C ILE A 75 9.61 3.72 1.45
N ARG A 76 9.14 2.65 0.78
CA ARG A 76 9.95 1.44 0.57
C ARG A 76 11.16 1.72 -0.32
N LEU A 77 10.98 2.43 -1.44
CA LEU A 77 12.07 2.80 -2.36
C LEU A 77 13.14 3.66 -1.68
N MET A 78 12.75 4.48 -0.69
CA MET A 78 13.66 5.26 0.15
C MET A 78 14.32 4.44 1.29
N GLY A 79 14.13 3.11 1.33
CA GLY A 79 14.69 2.23 2.34
C GLY A 79 14.02 2.37 3.71
N TRP A 80 12.70 2.55 3.74
CA TRP A 80 11.88 2.71 4.95
C TRP A 80 12.24 3.93 5.80
N ARG A 81 12.84 4.95 5.19
CA ARG A 81 13.13 6.20 5.88
C ARG A 81 11.85 7.01 6.02
N ASN A 82 11.54 7.45 7.24
CA ASN A 82 10.44 8.38 7.47
C ASN A 82 10.77 9.74 6.85
N ASN A 83 10.23 10.00 5.66
CA ASN A 83 10.42 11.25 4.95
C ASN A 83 9.19 12.16 5.14
N LEU A 84 9.35 13.21 5.94
CA LEU A 84 8.29 14.18 6.21
C LEU A 84 7.82 14.91 4.94
N SER A 85 8.70 15.08 3.95
CA SER A 85 8.38 15.70 2.66
C SER A 85 7.43 14.83 1.83
N VAL A 86 7.65 13.51 1.81
CA VAL A 86 6.77 12.53 1.16
C VAL A 86 5.39 12.54 1.82
N LYS A 87 5.35 12.48 3.16
CA LYS A 87 4.09 12.53 3.92
C LYS A 87 3.30 13.82 3.65
N LYS A 88 3.99 14.97 3.55
CA LYS A 88 3.37 16.27 3.25
C LYS A 88 2.84 16.33 1.81
N PHE A 89 3.58 15.81 0.83
CA PHE A 89 3.17 15.76 -0.57
C PHE A 89 1.90 14.93 -0.77
N PHE A 90 1.85 13.71 -0.23
CA PHE A 90 0.69 12.84 -0.38
C PHE A 90 -0.51 13.30 0.44
N LYS A 91 -0.31 13.91 1.63
CA LYS A 91 -1.40 14.53 2.41
C LYS A 91 -2.10 15.64 1.62
N ASN A 92 -1.35 16.46 0.89
CA ASN A 92 -1.93 17.55 0.09
C ASN A 92 -2.74 17.03 -1.11
N LYS A 93 -2.40 15.86 -1.66
CA LYS A 93 -3.13 15.25 -2.78
C LYS A 93 -4.42 14.53 -2.40
N ILE A 94 -4.64 14.23 -1.11
CA ILE A 94 -5.90 13.64 -0.61
C ILE A 94 -6.99 14.71 -0.46
N ASN A 95 -6.61 15.98 -0.30
CA ASN A 95 -7.52 17.10 -0.04
C ASN A 95 -7.99 17.85 -1.31
N TYR A 96 -7.71 17.31 -2.50
CA TYR A 96 -8.19 17.80 -3.79
C TYR A 96 -9.03 16.71 -4.46
#